data_AF-A0A397GL32-F1
#
_entry.id   AF-A0A397GL32-F1
#
_cell.length_a   1.000
_cell.length_b   1.000
_cell.length_c   1.000
_cell.angle_alpha   90.00
_cell.angle_beta   90.00
_cell.angle_gamma   90.00
#
_symmetry.space_group_name_H-M   'P 1'
#
loop_
_entity.id
_entity.type
_entity.pdbx_description
1 polymer ?
#
loop_
_entity_poly.entity_id
_entity_poly.type
_entity_poly.pdbx_seq_one_letter_code
_entity_poly.pdbx_strand_id
1 'polypeptide(L)'
;MFPSPNFTSYNEEIWIKIHLDPSTPYEFKLIPPGEVKLRSNKNNKDINAFILLRKLAQENFNLSCESNGFNKLNNNVVSFLISMNWKAANEQFKNLFKEYTCMVNELRPKQKTYSFRHVNFP
;
A
#
# COMPACT_ATOMS: atom_id res chain seq x y z
N MET A 1 -11.84 -27.22 4.47
CA MET A 1 -12.57 -25.93 4.38
C MET A 1 -11.79 -24.91 5.21
N PHE A 2 -11.31 -23.83 4.61
CA PHE A 2 -10.66 -22.72 5.34
C PHE A 2 -11.71 -21.61 5.57
N PRO A 3 -11.72 -20.96 6.74
CA PRO A 3 -12.72 -19.94 7.04
C PRO A 3 -12.48 -18.68 6.19
N SER A 4 -13.55 -18.14 5.63
CA SER A 4 -13.56 -16.82 5.01
C SER A 4 -13.32 -15.75 6.08
N PRO A 5 -12.51 -14.71 5.80
CA PRO A 5 -12.39 -13.59 6.71
C PRO A 5 -13.72 -12.82 6.75
N ASN A 6 -14.27 -12.66 7.96
CA ASN A 6 -15.41 -11.79 8.22
C ASN A 6 -14.96 -10.34 8.41
N PHE A 7 -15.79 -9.40 7.96
CA PHE A 7 -15.59 -7.96 8.07
C PHE A 7 -16.80 -7.31 8.75
N THR A 8 -16.54 -6.28 9.53
CA THR A 8 -17.53 -5.28 9.98
C THR A 8 -17.03 -3.87 9.58
N SER A 9 -17.92 -2.87 9.65
CA SER A 9 -17.97 -1.56 8.97
C SER A 9 -17.17 -0.36 9.56
N TYR A 10 -16.69 0.55 8.69
CA TYR A 10 -16.45 2.01 8.81
C TYR A 10 -16.10 2.65 10.18
N ASN A 11 -15.37 1.97 11.03
CA ASN A 11 -14.40 2.51 12.01
C ASN A 11 -13.39 1.41 12.38
N GLU A 12 -13.35 0.38 11.54
CA GLU A 12 -12.68 -0.87 11.82
C GLU A 12 -11.33 -0.88 11.17
N GLU A 13 -10.38 -1.25 11.99
CA GLU A 13 -9.02 -1.53 11.59
C GLU A 13 -9.05 -2.52 10.42
N ILE A 14 -8.73 -2.06 9.21
CA ILE A 14 -8.65 -2.98 8.07
C ILE A 14 -7.32 -3.72 8.18
N TRP A 15 -7.36 -4.99 8.54
CA TRP A 15 -6.19 -5.84 8.59
C TRP A 15 -5.99 -6.56 7.25
N ILE A 16 -4.79 -6.44 6.69
CA ILE A 16 -4.39 -7.16 5.49
C ILE A 16 -3.51 -8.32 5.90
N LYS A 17 -3.92 -9.52 5.50
CA LYS A 17 -3.18 -10.76 5.67
C LYS A 17 -2.46 -11.12 4.38
N ILE A 18 -1.13 -11.18 4.43
CA ILE A 18 -0.25 -11.64 3.36
C ILE A 18 0.39 -12.94 3.80
N HIS A 19 0.31 -13.98 2.99
CA HIS A 19 1.07 -15.20 3.25
C HIS A 19 2.47 -15.07 2.63
N LEU A 20 3.50 -15.08 3.48
CA LEU A 20 4.92 -15.11 3.05
C LEU A 20 5.30 -16.51 2.57
N ASP A 21 4.78 -17.51 3.26
CA ASP A 21 4.74 -18.92 2.91
C ASP A 21 3.36 -19.48 3.32
N PRO A 22 2.96 -20.69 2.89
CA PRO A 22 1.65 -21.25 3.23
C PRO A 22 1.37 -21.37 4.74
N SER A 23 2.42 -21.40 5.55
CA SER A 23 2.42 -21.63 6.99
C SER A 23 2.51 -20.35 7.82
N THR A 24 3.05 -19.26 7.26
CA THR A 24 3.34 -18.01 7.99
C THR A 24 2.52 -16.84 7.41
N PRO A 25 1.30 -16.60 7.92
CA PRO A 25 0.59 -15.38 7.63
C PRO A 25 1.24 -14.19 8.31
N TYR A 26 1.45 -13.13 7.53
CA TYR A 26 1.86 -11.83 7.99
C TYR A 26 0.68 -10.87 7.91
N GLU A 27 0.31 -10.26 9.02
CA GLU A 27 -0.83 -9.35 9.10
C GLU A 27 -0.35 -7.93 9.38
N PHE A 28 -0.89 -6.96 8.65
CA PHE A 28 -0.65 -5.56 8.94
C PHE A 28 -1.91 -4.74 8.81
N LYS A 29 -2.03 -3.74 9.69
CA LYS A 29 -3.15 -2.82 9.72
C LYS A 29 -2.98 -1.74 8.66
N LEU A 30 -4.04 -1.46 7.92
CA LEU A 30 -4.08 -0.28 7.07
C LEU A 30 -4.17 0.97 7.93
N ILE A 31 -3.25 1.88 7.66
CA ILE A 31 -3.30 3.23 8.17
C ILE A 31 -4.43 4.01 7.46
N PRO A 32 -5.01 5.03 8.13
CA PRO A 32 -6.00 5.89 7.51
C PRO A 32 -5.50 6.48 6.17
N PRO A 33 -6.36 6.61 5.14
CA PRO A 33 -5.94 7.07 3.81
C PRO A 33 -5.16 8.41 3.82
N GLY A 34 -5.56 9.36 4.67
CA GLY A 34 -4.89 10.66 4.79
C GLY A 34 -3.52 10.63 5.48
N GLU A 35 -3.20 9.54 6.17
CA GLU A 35 -1.91 9.36 6.87
C GLU A 35 -0.87 8.62 6.01
N VAL A 36 -1.28 8.13 4.82
CA VAL A 36 -0.38 7.38 3.94
C VAL A 36 0.70 8.29 3.35
N LYS A 37 1.93 8.16 3.88
CA LYS A 37 3.11 8.90 3.40
C LYS A 37 3.86 8.13 2.32
N LEU A 38 3.34 8.14 1.09
CA LEU A 38 4.08 7.57 -0.04
C LEU A 38 5.24 8.48 -0.41
N ARG A 39 6.48 7.97 -0.38
CA ARG A 39 7.64 8.69 -0.93
C ARG A 39 7.30 9.22 -2.33
N SER A 40 7.39 10.53 -2.50
CA SER A 40 6.89 11.30 -3.63
C SER A 40 7.24 10.62 -4.95
N ASN A 41 6.23 10.21 -5.70
CA ASN A 41 6.45 9.75 -7.06
C ASN A 41 6.82 11.00 -7.87
N LYS A 42 8.03 11.07 -8.44
CA LYS A 42 8.56 12.27 -9.14
C LYS A 42 7.60 12.84 -10.20
N ASN A 43 6.66 12.03 -10.68
CA ASN A 43 5.74 12.39 -11.75
C ASN A 43 4.34 12.80 -11.27
N ASN A 44 4.11 12.93 -9.97
CA ASN A 44 2.81 13.23 -9.34
C ASN A 44 1.63 12.38 -9.83
N LYS A 45 1.91 11.25 -10.48
CA LYS A 45 0.89 10.34 -11.03
C LYS A 45 0.15 9.64 -9.90
N ASP A 46 -1.11 9.35 -10.17
CA ASP A 46 -1.94 8.49 -9.34
C ASP A 46 -1.30 7.10 -9.27
N ILE A 47 -1.41 6.50 -8.09
CA ILE A 47 -0.87 5.17 -7.82
C ILE A 47 -1.99 4.16 -7.99
N ASN A 48 -1.72 3.07 -8.71
CA ASN A 48 -2.68 1.99 -8.84
C ASN A 48 -2.73 1.13 -7.55
N ALA A 49 -3.82 0.40 -7.38
CA ALA A 49 -4.10 -0.39 -6.19
C ALA A 49 -2.99 -1.40 -5.87
N PHE A 50 -2.50 -2.12 -6.87
CA PHE A 50 -1.41 -3.08 -6.69
C PHE A 50 -0.12 -2.42 -6.17
N ILE A 51 0.27 -1.29 -6.76
CA ILE A 51 1.49 -0.57 -6.37
C ILE A 51 1.35 0.02 -4.97
N LEU A 52 0.16 0.51 -4.61
CA LEU A 52 -0.10 1.00 -3.25
C LEU A 52 0.04 -0.13 -2.23
N LEU A 53 -0.61 -1.28 -2.48
CA LEU A 53 -0.53 -2.45 -1.61
C LEU A 53 0.92 -2.89 -1.39
N ARG A 54 1.70 -2.96 -2.48
CA ARG A 54 3.12 -3.33 -2.44
C ARG A 54 3.95 -2.38 -1.59
N LYS A 55 3.71 -1.07 -1.68
CA LYS A 55 4.44 -0.06 -0.90
C LYS A 55 4.11 -0.16 0.59
N LEU A 56 2.82 -0.28 0.92
CA LEU A 56 2.37 -0.41 2.31
C LEU A 56 2.91 -1.69 2.95
N ALA A 57 2.89 -2.80 2.22
CA ALA A 57 3.46 -4.05 2.70
C ALA A 57 4.97 -3.93 2.94
N GLN A 58 5.72 -3.34 2.00
CA GLN A 58 7.17 -3.14 2.17
C GLN A 58 7.49 -2.29 3.40
N GLU A 59 6.75 -1.21 3.63
CA GLU A 59 6.95 -0.37 4.82
C GLU A 59 6.65 -1.14 6.10
N ASN A 60 5.55 -1.89 6.15
CA ASN A 60 5.23 -2.74 7.30
C ASN A 60 6.28 -3.82 7.55
N PHE A 61 6.76 -4.50 6.50
CA PHE A 61 7.85 -5.47 6.65
C PHE A 61 9.12 -4.82 7.20
N ASN A 62 9.48 -3.65 6.69
CA ASN A 62 10.66 -2.94 7.18
C ASN A 62 10.52 -2.55 8.66
N LEU A 63 9.35 -2.08 9.09
CA LEU A 63 9.08 -1.73 10.49
C LEU A 63 9.18 -2.96 11.41
N SER A 64 8.64 -4.11 10.99
CA SER A 64 8.76 -5.35 11.75
C SER A 64 10.19 -5.89 11.78
N CYS A 65 10.94 -5.76 10.69
CA CYS A 65 12.36 -6.11 10.67
C CYS A 65 13.16 -5.23 11.64
N GLU A 66 12.96 -3.91 11.62
CA GLU A 66 13.61 -2.96 12.52
C GLU A 66 13.27 -3.25 14.00
N SER A 67 12.01 -3.56 14.31
CA SER A 67 11.55 -3.84 15.67
C SER A 67 12.10 -5.13 16.26
N ASN A 68 12.41 -6.12 15.40
CA ASN A 68 12.87 -7.45 15.83
C ASN A 68 14.37 -7.68 15.55
N GLY A 69 15.11 -6.67 15.08
CA GLY A 69 16.54 -6.79 14.74
C GLY A 69 16.83 -7.65 13.50
N PHE A 70 15.85 -7.89 12.64
CA PHE A 70 16.02 -8.64 11.40
C PHE A 70 16.42 -7.75 10.22
N ASN A 71 17.04 -8.36 9.21
CA ASN A 71 17.33 -7.69 7.95
C ASN A 71 16.04 -7.36 7.17
N LYS A 72 16.03 -6.19 6.53
CA LYS A 72 14.92 -5.76 5.67
C LYS A 72 14.71 -6.74 4.52
N LEU A 73 13.45 -7.03 4.21
CA LEU A 73 13.11 -7.86 3.05
C LEU A 73 13.45 -7.15 1.75
N ASN A 74 14.05 -7.89 0.82
CA ASN A 74 14.37 -7.40 -0.52
C ASN A 74 13.08 -6.97 -1.25
N ASN A 75 13.11 -5.78 -1.87
CA ASN A 75 12.01 -5.23 -2.66
C ASN A 75 11.45 -6.22 -3.71
N ASN A 76 12.32 -7.03 -4.32
CA ASN A 76 11.92 -8.02 -5.33
C ASN A 76 11.12 -9.16 -4.71
N VAL A 77 11.51 -9.61 -3.52
CA VAL A 77 10.80 -10.65 -2.76
C VAL A 77 9.42 -10.16 -2.36
N VAL A 78 9.33 -8.95 -1.79
CA VAL A 78 8.03 -8.35 -1.43
C VAL A 78 7.15 -8.19 -2.67
N SER A 79 7.71 -7.73 -3.79
CA SER A 79 6.95 -7.57 -5.04
C SER A 79 6.40 -8.89 -5.58
N PHE A 80 7.19 -9.97 -5.49
CA PHE A 80 6.77 -11.31 -5.88
C PHE A 80 5.62 -11.83 -4.99
N LEU A 81 5.78 -11.72 -3.67
CA LEU A 81 4.77 -12.19 -2.70
C LEU A 81 3.45 -11.43 -2.83
N ILE A 82 3.50 -10.11 -3.03
CA ILE A 82 2.31 -9.30 -3.27
C ILE A 82 1.64 -9.67 -4.58
N SER A 83 2.40 -10.00 -5.62
CA SER A 83 1.85 -10.49 -6.90
C SER A 83 1.05 -11.79 -6.72
N MET A 84 1.59 -12.75 -5.95
CA MET A 84 0.88 -13.99 -5.66
C MET A 84 -0.39 -13.74 -4.83
N ASN A 85 -0.30 -12.95 -3.77
CA ASN A 85 -1.44 -12.64 -2.91
C ASN A 85 -2.52 -11.85 -3.67
N TRP A 86 -2.14 -10.88 -4.52
CA TRP A 86 -3.09 -10.11 -5.33
C TRP A 86 -3.83 -10.99 -6.35
N LYS A 87 -3.15 -11.98 -6.95
CA LYS A 87 -3.79 -12.94 -7.86
C LYS A 87 -4.76 -13.86 -7.13
N ALA A 88 -4.40 -14.31 -5.92
CA ALA A 88 -5.22 -15.19 -5.10
C ALA A 88 -6.37 -14.45 -4.37
N ALA A 89 -6.28 -13.13 -4.22
CA ALA A 89 -7.29 -12.33 -3.55
C ALA A 89 -8.63 -12.36 -4.28
N ASN A 90 -9.72 -12.39 -3.51
CA ASN A 90 -11.07 -12.32 -4.04
C ASN A 90 -11.40 -10.92 -4.59
N GLU A 91 -12.43 -10.85 -5.44
CA GLU A 91 -12.81 -9.59 -6.09
C GLU A 91 -13.33 -8.53 -5.12
N GLN A 92 -13.97 -8.95 -4.02
CA GLN A 92 -14.42 -8.04 -2.97
C GLN A 92 -13.25 -7.26 -2.35
N PHE A 93 -12.18 -7.96 -1.97
CA PHE A 93 -10.95 -7.35 -1.46
C PHE A 93 -10.35 -6.40 -2.48
N LYS A 94 -10.25 -6.81 -3.76
CA LYS A 94 -9.70 -5.95 -4.81
C LYS A 94 -10.52 -4.68 -4.99
N ASN A 95 -11.84 -4.76 -4.93
CA ASN A 95 -12.72 -3.61 -5.08
C ASN A 95 -12.60 -2.64 -3.90
N LEU A 96 -12.63 -3.16 -2.67
CA LEU A 96 -12.41 -2.35 -1.46
C LEU A 96 -11.03 -1.69 -1.48
N PHE A 97 -9.99 -2.42 -1.89
CA PHE A 97 -8.65 -1.86 -1.93
C PHE A 97 -8.50 -0.81 -3.05
N LYS A 98 -9.22 -0.94 -4.16
CA LYS A 98 -9.30 0.10 -5.19
C LYS A 98 -9.98 1.36 -4.67
N GLU A 99 -11.06 1.23 -3.90
CA GLU A 99 -11.73 2.37 -3.24
C GLU A 99 -10.77 3.08 -2.26
N TYR A 100 -10.10 2.31 -1.39
CA TYR A 100 -9.07 2.83 -0.50
C TYR A 100 -7.96 3.56 -1.28
N THR A 101 -7.52 2.99 -2.40
CA THR A 101 -6.50 3.61 -3.26
C THR A 101 -6.97 4.93 -3.86
N CYS A 102 -8.26 5.02 -4.23
CA CYS A 102 -8.86 6.26 -4.72
C CYS A 102 -8.76 7.35 -3.64
N MET A 103 -9.20 7.05 -2.42
CA MET A 103 -9.13 7.98 -1.27
C MET A 103 -7.69 8.42 -0.98
N VAL A 104 -6.71 7.51 -1.04
CA VAL A 104 -5.29 7.86 -0.85
C VAL A 104 -4.80 8.82 -1.95
N ASN A 105 -5.16 8.60 -3.21
CA ASN A 105 -4.75 9.49 -4.30
C ASN A 105 -5.39 10.89 -4.20
N GLU A 106 -6.63 10.98 -3.71
CA GLU A 106 -7.34 12.25 -3.49
C GLU A 106 -6.76 13.06 -2.33
N LEU A 107 -6.46 12.39 -1.21
CA LEU A 107 -5.95 13.04 0.01
C LEU A 107 -4.44 13.32 -0.05
N ARG A 108 -3.71 12.74 -1.02
CA ARG A 108 -2.28 12.99 -1.17
C ARG A 108 -2.05 14.46 -1.54
N PRO A 109 -1.15 15.18 -0.86
CA PRO A 109 -0.76 16.51 -1.28
C PRO A 109 -0.13 16.42 -2.68
N LYS A 110 -0.88 16.85 -3.70
CA LYS A 110 -0.36 17.00 -5.06
C LYS A 110 0.65 18.13 -5.02
N GLN A 111 1.92 17.83 -5.26
CA GLN A 111 2.92 18.88 -5.46
C GLN A 111 2.48 19.72 -6.65
N LYS A 112 2.10 20.98 -6.39
CA LYS A 112 1.97 21.98 -7.45
C LYS A 112 3.37 22.17 -8.02
N THR A 113 3.64 21.59 -9.18
CA THR A 113 4.80 21.97 -9.98
C THR A 113 4.55 23.41 -10.41
N TYR A 114 5.11 24.36 -9.65
CA TYR A 114 5.28 25.71 -10.15
C TYR A 114 6.30 25.63 -11.28
N SER A 115 5.80 25.50 -12.50
CA SER A 115 6.62 25.74 -13.69
C SER A 115 6.89 27.24 -13.70
N PHE A 116 8.04 27.65 -13.18
CA PHE A 116 8.59 28.96 -13.50
C PHE A 116 8.86 28.97 -15.01
N ARG A 117 7.86 29.37 -15.79
CA ARG A 117 8.14 29.88 -17.13
C ARG A 117 9.03 31.09 -16.89
N HIS A 118 10.27 31.00 -17.39
CA HIS A 118 11.17 32.15 -17.45
C HIS A 118 10.38 33.32 -18.06
N VAL A 119 10.08 34.30 -17.21
CA VAL A 119 9.55 35.58 -17.66
C VAL A 119 10.75 36.27 -18.26
N ASN A 120 10.83 36.33 -19.59
CA ASN A 120 11.74 37.24 -20.24
C ASN A 120 11.32 38.65 -19.84
N PHE A 121 12.10 39.29 -18.98
CA PHE A 121 11.97 40.71 -18.73
C PHE A 121 12.53 41.48 -19.95
N PRO A 122 11.90 42.61 -20.31
CA PRO A 122 12.25 43.40 -21.49
C PRO A 122 13.65 44.01 -21.41
#